data_AF-A0A1H9WTM9-F1
#
_entry.id   AF-A0A1H9WTM9-F1
#
_cell.length_a   1.000
_cell.length_b   1.000
_cell.length_c   1.000
_cell.angle_alpha   90.00
_cell.angle_beta   90.00
_cell.angle_gamma   90.00
#
_symmetry.space_group_name_H-M   'P 1'
#
loop_
_entity.id
_entity.type
_entity.pdbx_description
1 polymer ?
#
loop_
_entity_poly.entity_id
_entity_poly.type
_entity_poly.pdbx_seq_one_letter_code
_entity_poly.pdbx_strand_id
1 'polypeptide(L)'
;MQGVQLTRIHRILIAVVVAGAVVIAAIGFAGSYAAVRDLAERKGFGAFAPFFPIGVDAGIVVLLALDLLLTWIRIPFPLLRQTAWLLTAATIAFNGAAAWPDPLGVGMHAVIPVLFVVTVEAARHAAG
;
A
#
# COMPACT_ATOMS: atom_id res chain seq x y z
N MET A 1 13.44 -8.06 28.90
CA MET A 1 12.16 -7.62 28.31
C MET A 1 11.09 -8.58 28.80
N GLN A 2 10.17 -8.15 29.67
CA GLN A 2 9.04 -8.99 30.05
C GLN A 2 8.16 -9.15 28.82
N GLY A 3 8.06 -10.37 28.28
CA GLY A 3 7.18 -10.65 27.15
C GLY A 3 5.75 -10.33 27.56
N VAL A 4 5.09 -9.44 26.82
CA VAL A 4 3.67 -9.15 27.03
C VAL A 4 2.91 -10.47 27.04
N GLN A 5 2.33 -10.86 28.17
CA GLN A 5 1.51 -12.07 28.23
C GLN A 5 0.20 -11.82 27.49
N LEU A 6 0.14 -12.29 26.25
CA LEU A 6 -1.07 -12.23 25.43
C LEU A 6 -2.12 -13.18 25.98
N THR A 7 -3.18 -12.61 26.56
CA THR A 7 -4.40 -13.33 26.93
C THR A 7 -5.04 -13.98 25.69
N ARG A 8 -5.90 -14.98 25.89
CA ARG A 8 -6.66 -15.61 24.79
C ARG A 8 -7.45 -14.58 23.98
N ILE A 9 -8.01 -13.56 24.64
CA ILE A 9 -8.74 -12.46 24.01
C ILE A 9 -7.81 -11.65 23.11
N HIS A 10 -6.61 -11.29 23.57
CA HIS A 10 -5.64 -10.57 22.75
C HIS A 10 -5.26 -11.36 21.48
N ARG A 11 -5.07 -12.68 21.59
CA ARG A 11 -4.76 -13.54 20.42
C ARG A 11 -5.90 -13.59 19.41
N ILE A 12 -7.14 -13.72 19.89
CA ILE A 12 -8.33 -13.70 19.01
C ILE A 12 -8.46 -12.34 18.33
N LEU A 13 -8.28 -11.25 19.07
CA LEU A 13 -8.36 -9.89 18.52
C LEU A 13 -7.28 -9.66 17.45
N ILE A 14 -6.04 -10.08 17.70
CA ILE A 14 -4.95 -10.02 16.71
C ILE A 14 -5.33 -10.81 15.46
N ALA A 15 -5.83 -12.03 15.60
CA ALA A 15 -6.23 -12.85 14.46
C ALA A 15 -7.34 -12.20 13.63
N VAL A 16 -8.35 -11.62 14.29
CA VAL A 16 -9.45 -10.89 13.62
C VAL A 16 -8.93 -9.65 12.89
N VAL A 17 -8.06 -8.86 13.54
CA VAL A 17 -7.47 -7.65 12.93
C VAL A 17 -6.59 -8.01 11.73
N VAL A 18 -5.74 -9.04 11.85
CA VAL A 18 -4.90 -9.49 10.74
C VAL A 18 -5.74 -10.02 9.58
N ALA A 19 -6.76 -10.84 9.86
CA ALA A 19 -7.66 -11.34 8.82
C ALA A 19 -8.40 -10.18 8.12
N GLY A 20 -8.93 -9.22 8.89
CA GLY A 20 -9.57 -8.02 8.35
C GLY A 20 -8.62 -7.19 7.49
N ALA A 21 -7.38 -6.98 7.95
CA ALA A 21 -6.35 -6.25 7.22
C ALA A 21 -6.02 -6.93 5.89
N VAL A 22 -5.89 -8.26 5.86
CA VAL A 22 -5.63 -9.03 4.63
C VAL A 22 -6.80 -8.90 3.65
N VAL A 23 -8.04 -8.97 4.12
CA VAL A 23 -9.24 -8.82 3.27
C VAL A 23 -9.32 -7.41 2.68
N ILE A 24 -9.14 -6.37 3.51
CA ILE A 24 -9.13 -4.97 3.06
C ILE A 24 -8.02 -4.75 2.03
N ALA A 25 -6.82 -5.28 2.29
CA ALA A 25 -5.69 -5.18 1.38
C ALA A 25 -5.97 -5.86 0.03
N ALA A 26 -6.55 -7.07 0.03
CA ALA A 26 -6.87 -7.78 -1.20
C ALA A 26 -7.92 -7.04 -2.06
N ILE A 27 -9.00 -6.56 -1.44
CA ILE A 27 -10.05 -5.81 -2.12
C ILE A 27 -9.48 -4.48 -2.66
N GLY A 28 -8.73 -3.76 -1.82
CA GLY A 28 -8.17 -2.47 -2.20
C GLY A 28 -7.13 -2.59 -3.32
N PHE A 29 -6.29 -3.62 -3.26
CA PHE A 29 -5.33 -3.94 -4.32
C PHE A 29 -6.04 -4.26 -5.63
N ALA A 30 -7.05 -5.13 -5.62
CA ALA A 30 -7.80 -5.49 -6.83
C ALA A 30 -8.50 -4.28 -7.47
N GLY A 31 -9.14 -3.43 -6.66
CA GLY A 31 -9.79 -2.20 -7.13
C GLY A 31 -8.79 -1.18 -7.69
N SER A 32 -7.69 -0.95 -6.97
CA SER A 32 -6.61 -0.04 -7.40
C SER A 32 -5.95 -0.51 -8.69
N TYR A 33 -5.65 -1.81 -8.77
CA TYR A 33 -5.06 -2.43 -9.95
C TYR A 33 -5.91 -2.19 -11.20
N ALA A 34 -7.21 -2.46 -11.13
CA ALA A 34 -8.12 -2.26 -12.27
C ALA A 34 -8.17 -0.78 -12.68
N ALA A 35 -8.33 0.13 -11.72
CA ALA A 35 -8.41 1.57 -11.99
C ALA A 35 -7.14 2.13 -12.65
N VAL A 36 -5.97 1.76 -12.12
CA VAL A 36 -4.67 2.24 -12.63
C VAL A 36 -4.30 1.56 -13.95
N ARG A 37 -4.65 0.27 -14.14
CA ARG A 37 -4.50 -0.41 -15.44
C ARG A 37 -5.32 0.29 -16.51
N ASP A 38 -6.61 0.54 -16.27
CA ASP A 38 -7.50 1.18 -17.23
C ASP A 38 -7.03 2.62 -17.52
N LEU A 39 -6.49 3.33 -16.51
CA LEU A 39 -5.84 4.61 -16.74
C LEU A 39 -4.61 4.47 -17.65
N ALA A 40 -3.72 3.51 -17.40
CA ALA A 40 -2.54 3.27 -18.21
C ALA A 40 -2.89 2.91 -19.67
N GLU A 41 -3.92 2.09 -19.89
CA GLU A 41 -4.46 1.80 -21.22
C GLU A 41 -4.90 3.07 -21.94
N ARG A 42 -5.69 3.93 -21.28
CA ARG A 42 -6.13 5.23 -21.80
C ARG A 42 -4.98 6.21 -22.07
N LYS A 43 -3.85 6.03 -21.40
CA LYS A 43 -2.62 6.83 -21.59
C LYS A 43 -1.66 6.24 -22.62
N GLY A 44 -2.06 5.18 -23.33
CA GLY A 44 -1.29 4.63 -24.45
C GLY A 44 -0.19 3.65 -24.04
N PHE A 45 -0.27 3.07 -22.85
CA PHE A 45 0.71 2.06 -22.39
C PHE A 45 0.57 0.73 -23.14
N GLY A 46 -0.56 0.51 -23.84
CA GLY A 46 -0.79 -0.69 -24.66
C GLY A 46 -0.61 -1.98 -23.86
N ALA A 47 0.17 -2.92 -24.40
CA ALA A 47 0.47 -4.19 -23.74
C ALA A 47 1.20 -4.04 -22.39
N PHE A 48 1.78 -2.87 -22.10
CA PHE A 48 2.45 -2.60 -20.83
C PHE A 48 1.49 -2.16 -19.71
N ALA A 49 0.24 -1.82 -20.02
CA ALA A 49 -0.71 -1.30 -19.04
C ALA A 49 -0.94 -2.20 -17.81
N PRO A 50 -1.00 -3.55 -17.92
CA PRO A 50 -1.09 -4.44 -16.77
C PRO A 50 0.15 -4.43 -15.87
N PHE A 51 1.32 -4.12 -16.42
CA PHE A 51 2.59 -4.14 -15.70
C PHE A 51 2.87 -2.82 -14.96
N PHE A 52 2.27 -1.72 -15.40
CA PHE A 52 2.45 -0.42 -14.76
C PHE A 52 2.06 -0.42 -13.27
N PRO A 53 0.81 -0.79 -12.87
CA PRO A 53 0.45 -0.83 -11.45
C PRO A 53 1.31 -1.83 -10.66
N ILE A 54 1.64 -2.99 -11.25
CA ILE A 54 2.50 -4.01 -10.61
C ILE A 54 3.90 -3.45 -10.33
N GLY A 55 4.48 -2.73 -11.29
CA GLY A 55 5.81 -2.15 -11.16
C GLY A 55 5.87 -1.08 -10.06
N VAL A 56 4.82 -0.25 -9.95
CA VAL A 56 4.72 0.76 -8.88
C VAL A 56 4.63 0.10 -7.51
N ASP A 57 3.72 -0.86 -7.32
CA ASP A 57 3.53 -1.54 -6.04
C ASP A 57 4.74 -2.38 -5.64
N ALA A 58 5.33 -3.12 -6.59
CA ALA A 58 6.57 -3.85 -6.36
C ALA A 58 7.72 -2.91 -5.97
N GLY A 59 7.80 -1.72 -6.60
CA GLY A 59 8.74 -0.67 -6.23
C GLY A 59 8.59 -0.22 -4.78
N ILE A 60 7.36 0.04 -4.33
CA ILE A 60 7.07 0.42 -2.93
C ILE A 60 7.50 -0.70 -1.97
N VAL A 61 7.10 -1.96 -2.24
CA VAL A 61 7.44 -3.10 -1.37
C VAL A 61 8.95 -3.29 -1.28
N VAL A 62 9.67 -3.25 -2.41
CA VAL A 62 11.13 -3.42 -2.44
C VAL A 62 11.82 -2.27 -1.69
N LEU A 63 11.42 -1.02 -1.90
CA LEU A 63 12.02 0.13 -1.21
C LEU A 63 11.80 0.06 0.31
N LEU A 64 10.60 -0.31 0.76
CA LEU A 64 10.31 -0.47 2.18
C LEU A 64 11.03 -1.69 2.80
N ALA A 65 11.12 -2.80 2.08
CA ALA A 65 11.88 -3.97 2.51
C ALA A 65 13.38 -3.65 2.64
N LEU A 66 13.93 -2.88 1.69
CA LEU A 66 15.30 -2.38 1.76
C LEU A 66 15.49 -1.40 2.93
N ASP A 67 14.55 -0.46 3.14
CA ASP A 67 14.59 0.45 4.30
C ASP A 67 14.64 -0.34 5.62
N LEU A 68 13.81 -1.37 5.76
CA LEU A 68 13.80 -2.24 6.94
C LEU A 68 15.11 -3.02 7.08
N LEU A 69 15.60 -3.62 6.00
CA LEU A 69 16.85 -4.39 5.99
C LEU A 69 18.05 -3.52 6.36
N LEU A 70 18.18 -2.35 5.74
CA LEU A 70 19.27 -1.41 6.00
C LEU A 70 19.20 -0.87 7.43
N THR A 71 17.98 -0.57 7.92
CA THR A 71 17.76 -0.21 9.33
C THR A 71 18.20 -1.32 10.28
N TRP A 72 17.90 -2.58 9.96
CA TRP A 72 18.29 -3.75 10.76
C TRP A 72 19.81 -3.88 10.87
N ILE A 73 20.55 -3.72 9.77
CA ILE A 73 22.02 -3.75 9.77
C ILE A 73 22.68 -2.44 10.22
N ARG A 74 21.92 -1.52 10.82
CA ARG A 74 22.38 -0.23 11.38
C ARG A 74 22.95 0.75 10.35
N ILE A 75 22.48 0.70 9.10
CA ILE A 75 22.84 1.65 8.03
C ILE A 75 21.57 2.41 7.62
N PRO A 76 21.11 3.43 8.37
CA PRO A 76 19.87 4.13 8.04
C PRO A 76 20.00 4.88 6.70
N PHE A 77 19.12 4.59 5.74
CA PHE A 77 19.10 5.25 4.44
C PHE A 77 17.71 5.85 4.13
N PRO A 78 17.41 7.06 4.65
CA PRO A 78 16.05 7.61 4.67
C PRO A 78 15.47 7.92 3.28
N LEU A 79 16.31 7.99 2.24
CA LEU A 79 15.85 8.23 0.87
C LEU A 79 14.92 7.11 0.37
N LEU A 80 15.16 5.85 0.74
CA LEU A 80 14.28 4.73 0.34
C LEU A 80 12.86 4.95 0.83
N ARG A 81 12.73 5.39 2.08
CA ARG A 81 11.44 5.68 2.70
C ARG A 81 10.75 6.85 2.02
N GLN A 82 11.46 7.94 1.77
CA GLN A 82 10.90 9.11 1.11
C GLN A 82 10.44 8.77 -0.32
N THR A 83 11.21 7.97 -1.06
CA THR A 83 10.81 7.50 -2.39
C THR A 83 9.59 6.57 -2.31
N ALA A 84 9.53 5.65 -1.34
CA ALA A 84 8.35 4.81 -1.15
C ALA A 84 7.09 5.66 -0.86
N TRP A 85 7.21 6.68 0.00
CA TRP A 85 6.12 7.62 0.29
C TRP A 85 5.69 8.41 -0.95
N LEU A 86 6.63 8.84 -1.78
CA LEU A 86 6.34 9.51 -3.04
C LEU A 86 5.60 8.60 -4.03
N LEU A 87 6.02 7.34 -4.16
CA LEU A 87 5.33 6.35 -5.00
C LEU A 87 3.93 6.03 -4.48
N THR A 88 3.75 5.97 -3.16
CA THR A 88 2.43 5.84 -2.54
C THR A 88 1.53 7.02 -2.89
N ALA A 89 2.04 8.26 -2.78
CA ALA A 89 1.29 9.46 -3.16
C ALA A 89 0.92 9.44 -4.66
N ALA A 90 1.85 9.00 -5.52
CA ALA A 90 1.59 8.82 -6.95
C ALA A 90 0.48 7.78 -7.19
N THR A 91 0.48 6.66 -6.46
CA THR A 91 -0.55 5.62 -6.55
C THR A 91 -1.94 6.15 -6.19
N ILE A 92 -2.05 6.95 -5.13
CA ILE A 92 -3.29 7.64 -4.75
C ILE A 92 -3.73 8.58 -5.88
N ALA A 93 -2.80 9.35 -6.46
CA ALA A 93 -3.10 10.26 -7.55
C ALA A 93 -3.55 9.53 -8.83
N PHE A 94 -2.91 8.41 -9.19
CA PHE A 94 -3.30 7.59 -10.34
C PHE A 94 -4.70 7.01 -10.18
N ASN A 95 -5.02 6.52 -8.97
CA ASN A 95 -6.36 6.04 -8.65
C ASN A 95 -7.40 7.15 -8.81
N GLY A 96 -7.16 8.33 -8.22
CA GLY A 96 -8.06 9.47 -8.39
C GLY A 96 -8.21 9.87 -9.86
N ALA A 97 -7.10 9.94 -10.60
CA ALA A 97 -7.09 10.30 -12.01
C ALA A 97 -7.87 9.32 -12.91
N ALA A 98 -8.07 8.07 -12.48
CA ALA A 98 -8.85 7.08 -13.23
C ALA A 98 -10.34 7.48 -13.39
N ALA A 99 -10.84 8.36 -12.52
CA ALA A 99 -12.22 8.86 -12.54
C ALA A 99 -12.32 10.36 -12.87
N TRP A 100 -11.22 11.02 -13.23
CA TRP A 100 -11.24 12.44 -13.59
C TRP A 100 -12.10 12.67 -14.87
N PRO A 101 -12.95 13.72 -14.93
CA PRO A 101 -13.07 14.86 -14.01
C PRO A 101 -14.16 14.75 -12.92
N ASP A 102 -14.75 13.58 -12.66
CA ASP A 102 -15.79 13.42 -11.63
C ASP A 102 -15.20 13.52 -10.20
N PRO A 103 -15.50 14.58 -9.42
CA PRO A 103 -14.89 14.77 -8.11
C PRO A 103 -15.25 13.67 -7.11
N LEU A 104 -16.47 13.11 -7.20
CA LEU A 104 -16.89 12.03 -6.32
C LEU A 104 -16.13 10.75 -6.66
N GLY A 105 -16.09 10.37 -7.94
CA GLY A 105 -15.30 9.23 -8.42
C GLY A 105 -13.82 9.35 -8.08
N VAL A 106 -13.22 10.53 -8.26
CA VAL A 106 -11.82 10.81 -7.88
C VAL A 106 -11.62 10.51 -6.38
N GLY A 107 -12.51 10.99 -5.52
CA GLY A 107 -12.46 10.73 -4.08
C GLY A 107 -12.62 9.25 -3.74
N MET A 108 -13.58 8.56 -4.39
CA MET A 108 -13.86 7.15 -4.17
C MET A 108 -12.66 6.27 -4.53
N HIS A 109 -12.02 6.51 -5.67
CA HIS A 109 -10.83 5.75 -6.08
C HIS A 109 -9.61 6.11 -5.22
N ALA A 110 -9.43 7.36 -4.81
CA ALA A 110 -8.32 7.77 -3.96
C ALA A 110 -8.39 7.17 -2.53
N VAL A 111 -9.60 6.96 -1.99
CA VAL A 111 -9.80 6.37 -0.64
C VAL A 111 -9.27 4.93 -0.55
N ILE A 112 -9.39 4.16 -1.63
CA ILE A 112 -9.01 2.75 -1.66
C ILE A 112 -7.53 2.53 -1.27
N PRO A 113 -6.54 3.15 -1.94
CA PRO A 113 -5.14 3.02 -1.56
C PRO A 113 -4.82 3.68 -0.21
N VAL A 114 -5.55 4.72 0.21
CA VAL A 114 -5.33 5.34 1.53
C VAL A 114 -5.59 4.35 2.67
N LEU A 115 -6.70 3.58 2.59
CA LEU A 115 -7.00 2.55 3.59
C LEU A 115 -5.92 1.47 3.66
N PHE A 116 -5.37 1.08 2.50
CA PHE A 116 -4.27 0.12 2.42
C PHE A 116 -3.01 0.66 3.12
N VAL A 117 -2.62 1.89 2.79
CA VAL A 117 -1.43 2.54 3.39
C VAL A 117 -1.57 2.64 4.90
N VAL A 118 -2.70 3.15 5.40
CA VAL A 118 -2.94 3.26 6.85
C VAL A 118 -2.82 1.90 7.54
N THR A 119 -3.33 0.84 6.92
CA THR A 119 -3.25 -0.52 7.46
C THR A 119 -1.82 -1.04 7.53
N VAL A 120 -1.03 -0.84 6.46
CA VAL A 120 0.39 -1.24 6.40
C VAL A 120 1.24 -0.44 7.39
N GLU A 121 1.00 0.87 7.48
CA GLU A 121 1.68 1.78 8.41
C GLU A 121 1.40 1.39 9.87
N ALA A 122 0.14 1.07 10.20
CA ALA A 122 -0.25 0.58 11.52
C ALA A 122 0.44 -0.76 11.86
N ALA A 123 0.49 -1.70 10.91
CA ALA A 123 1.19 -2.97 11.10
C ALA A 123 2.69 -2.78 11.31
N ARG A 124 3.33 -1.87 10.55
CA ARG A 124 4.75 -1.55 10.72
C ARG A 124 5.03 -0.89 12.06
N HIS A 125 4.18 0.04 12.50
CA HIS A 125 4.32 0.69 13.80
C HIS A 125 4.15 -0.29 14.97
N ALA A 126 3.39 -1.37 14.79
CA ALA A 126 3.27 -2.43 15.78
C ALA A 126 4.46 -3.41 15.78
N ALA A 127 5.22 -3.50 14.69
CA ALA A 127 6.33 -4.45 14.50
C ALA A 127 7.73 -3.85 14.77
N GLY A 128 7.89 -2.53 14.60
CA GLY A 128 9.12 -1.79 14.89
C GLY A 128 9.12 -1.20 16.29
#